data_AF-A0A2T3W5T0-F1
#
_entry.id   AF-A0A2T3W5T0-F1
#
_cell.length_a   1.000
_cell.length_b   1.000
_cell.length_c   1.000
_cell.angle_alpha   90.00
_cell.angle_beta   90.00
_cell.angle_gamma   90.00
#
_symmetry.space_group_name_H-M   'P 1'
#
loop_
_entity.id
_entity.type
_entity.pdbx_description
1 polymer ?
#
loop_
_entity_poly.entity_id
_entity_poly.type
_entity_poly.pdbx_seq_one_letter_code
_entity_poly.pdbx_strand_id
1 'polypeptide(L)'
;MTVALHDHAPALNAFLRRASWGLPEGRRQELWDELAEHVLTRTDHLLLSGLSPQDALTQALRELGPPSRVTLGMAKVYSMPKLFLAAAAAALGLSAALYALAGGRDVTFTLPVLTQQPVKPSCIRGTVPTATGLTIVSQQGGVTCYTFNDANAYKGVFLSGNDLQQAINAQGGKATLRGARLSIDLPGLTTGGGDLNATFAKDGRPYYDAATVVGTLSTPLSVTLRGFKAPQVQIGNLKLQLGQPGTNVGRAFYNPLALHLISRLLPRDQATPLRTVSGGWFAAAPGETLKGPAHTVLTELPEGEVVMLVTKRAGNTFMADTAEVKAGGSVSLKSEAANLRFVTDPDQLGPYASGGQINALLVRLSNTPLNNLPSAIFLPRQATSTAR
;
A
#
# COMPACT_ATOMS: atom_id res chain seq x y z
N MET A 1 19.82 -25.37 -42.83
CA MET A 1 18.55 -26.15 -42.99
C MET A 1 17.33 -25.23 -42.80
N THR A 2 17.26 -24.09 -43.49
CA THR A 2 16.22 -23.06 -43.29
C THR A 2 15.12 -23.07 -44.37
N VAL A 3 15.27 -23.87 -45.43
CA VAL A 3 14.36 -23.86 -46.59
C VAL A 3 13.12 -24.74 -46.37
N ALA A 4 13.18 -25.78 -45.53
CA ALA A 4 12.07 -26.72 -45.33
C ALA A 4 10.96 -26.21 -44.37
N LEU A 5 11.20 -25.16 -43.59
CA LEU A 5 10.22 -24.65 -42.62
C LEU A 5 9.20 -23.67 -43.23
N HIS A 6 9.45 -23.14 -44.44
CA HIS A 6 8.56 -22.15 -45.06
C HIS A 6 7.22 -22.77 -45.51
N ASP A 7 7.20 -24.03 -45.94
CA ASP A 7 5.99 -24.73 -46.40
C ASP A 7 5.05 -25.16 -45.25
N HIS A 8 5.50 -25.02 -44.00
CA HIS A 8 4.77 -25.45 -42.80
C HIS A 8 4.05 -24.31 -42.07
N ALA A 9 4.23 -23.06 -42.52
CA ALA A 9 3.63 -21.88 -41.94
C ALA A 9 2.08 -21.90 -41.86
N PRO A 10 1.30 -22.43 -42.83
CA PRO A 10 -0.16 -22.32 -42.80
C PRO A 10 -0.82 -23.09 -41.65
N ALA A 11 -0.39 -24.33 -41.40
CA ALA A 11 -0.98 -25.19 -40.38
C ALA A 11 -0.66 -24.69 -38.96
N LEU A 12 0.58 -24.29 -38.72
CA LEU A 12 1.02 -23.69 -37.46
C LEU A 12 0.28 -22.36 -37.21
N ASN A 13 0.22 -21.47 -38.20
CA ASN A 13 -0.48 -20.19 -38.05
C ASN A 13 -1.98 -20.35 -37.79
N ALA A 14 -2.62 -21.35 -38.41
CA ALA A 14 -4.02 -21.67 -38.14
C ALA A 14 -4.23 -22.20 -36.71
N PHE A 15 -3.30 -23.03 -36.21
CA PHE A 15 -3.33 -23.51 -34.83
C PHE A 15 -3.15 -22.36 -33.83
N LEU A 16 -2.10 -21.54 -34.00
CA LEU A 16 -1.80 -20.42 -33.12
C LEU A 16 -2.95 -19.40 -33.07
N ARG A 17 -3.55 -19.06 -34.22
CA ARG A 17 -4.73 -18.18 -34.27
C ARG A 17 -5.91 -18.71 -33.46
N ARG A 18 -6.15 -20.02 -33.49
CA ARG A 18 -7.24 -20.65 -32.74
C ARG A 18 -6.90 -20.77 -31.25
N ALA A 19 -5.67 -21.14 -30.91
CA ALA A 19 -5.22 -21.36 -29.54
C ALA A 19 -5.19 -20.07 -28.71
N SER A 20 -4.95 -18.92 -29.35
CA SER A 20 -4.88 -17.61 -28.68
C SER A 20 -6.16 -16.77 -28.80
N TRP A 21 -7.23 -17.34 -29.37
CA TRP A 21 -8.48 -16.64 -29.58
C TRP A 21 -9.10 -16.20 -28.23
N GLY A 22 -9.51 -14.93 -28.15
CA GLY A 22 -10.08 -14.34 -26.93
C GLY A 22 -9.08 -13.74 -25.95
N LEU A 23 -7.77 -13.85 -26.17
CA LEU A 23 -6.76 -13.18 -25.34
C LEU A 23 -6.54 -11.70 -25.77
N PRO A 24 -6.23 -10.80 -24.82
CA PRO A 24 -5.77 -9.44 -25.11
C PRO A 24 -4.51 -9.47 -25.99
N GLU A 25 -4.35 -8.48 -26.87
CA GLU A 25 -3.29 -8.46 -27.90
C GLU A 25 -1.88 -8.70 -27.35
N GLY A 26 -1.50 -8.03 -26.25
CA GLY A 26 -0.17 -8.22 -25.65
C GLY A 26 0.08 -9.65 -25.12
N ARG A 27 -0.95 -10.32 -24.60
CA ARG A 27 -0.85 -11.73 -24.14
C ARG A 27 -0.99 -12.72 -25.27
N ARG A 28 -1.65 -12.31 -26.36
CA ARG A 28 -1.78 -13.10 -27.58
C ARG A 28 -0.43 -13.29 -28.25
N GLN A 29 0.35 -12.21 -28.35
CA GLN A 29 1.68 -12.26 -28.97
C GLN A 29 2.65 -13.10 -28.12
N GLU A 30 2.68 -12.88 -26.80
CA GLU A 30 3.50 -13.68 -25.88
C GLU A 30 3.20 -15.18 -25.96
N LEU A 31 1.91 -15.56 -25.93
CA LEU A 31 1.50 -16.96 -26.09
C LEU A 31 1.81 -17.49 -27.50
N TRP A 32 1.73 -16.65 -28.53
CA TRP A 32 2.10 -17.03 -29.89
C TRP A 32 3.57 -17.38 -30.01
N ASP A 33 4.44 -16.54 -29.45
CA ASP A 33 5.89 -16.74 -29.51
C ASP A 33 6.28 -18.03 -28.77
N GLU A 34 5.75 -18.24 -27.56
CA GLU A 34 6.01 -19.44 -26.75
C GLU A 34 5.50 -20.72 -27.40
N LEU A 35 4.26 -20.73 -27.92
CA LEU A 35 3.70 -21.90 -28.59
C LEU A 35 4.40 -22.19 -29.92
N ALA A 36 4.77 -21.15 -30.68
CA ALA A 36 5.50 -21.32 -31.92
C ALA A 36 6.88 -21.94 -31.68
N GLU A 37 7.62 -21.42 -30.70
CA GLU A 37 8.92 -21.98 -30.29
C GLU A 37 8.76 -23.44 -29.88
N HIS A 38 7.81 -23.75 -28.99
CA HIS A 38 7.57 -25.11 -28.51
C HIS A 38 7.24 -26.09 -29.64
N VAL A 39 6.34 -25.72 -30.57
CA VAL A 39 5.98 -26.58 -31.72
C VAL A 39 7.19 -26.82 -32.61
N LEU A 40 7.96 -25.77 -32.91
CA LEU A 40 9.10 -25.85 -33.81
C LEU A 40 10.22 -26.72 -33.22
N THR A 41 10.58 -26.49 -31.95
CA THR A 41 11.55 -27.35 -31.24
C THR A 41 11.11 -28.81 -31.21
N ARG A 42 9.82 -29.07 -30.97
CA ARG A 42 9.30 -30.45 -30.96
C ARG A 42 9.32 -31.09 -32.36
N THR A 43 9.03 -30.30 -33.38
CA THR A 43 9.10 -30.74 -34.78
C THR A 43 10.53 -31.13 -35.15
N ASP A 44 11.52 -30.33 -34.76
CA ASP A 44 12.94 -30.63 -35.00
C ASP A 44 13.39 -31.94 -34.33
N HIS A 45 12.94 -32.20 -33.10
CA HIS A 45 13.21 -33.48 -32.43
C HIS A 45 12.60 -34.67 -33.18
N LEU A 46 11.39 -34.52 -33.72
CA LEU A 46 10.71 -35.58 -34.46
C LEU A 46 11.36 -35.83 -35.83
N LEU A 47 11.88 -34.77 -36.48
CA LEU A 47 12.71 -34.89 -37.68
C LEU A 47 13.97 -35.72 -37.41
N LEU A 48 14.67 -35.46 -36.31
CA LEU A 48 15.87 -36.22 -35.91
C LEU A 48 15.55 -37.70 -35.62
N SER A 49 14.30 -38.02 -35.28
CA SER A 49 13.83 -39.40 -35.11
C SER A 49 13.40 -40.10 -36.40
N GLY A 50 13.56 -39.44 -37.56
CA GLY A 50 13.31 -40.02 -38.88
C GLY A 50 11.93 -39.74 -39.47
N LEU A 51 11.11 -38.88 -38.84
CA LEU A 51 9.84 -38.45 -39.45
C LEU A 51 10.08 -37.47 -40.60
N SER A 52 9.16 -37.47 -41.57
CA SER A 52 9.11 -36.41 -42.58
C SER A 52 8.75 -35.06 -41.93
N PRO A 53 9.13 -33.91 -42.51
CA PRO A 53 8.76 -32.59 -41.97
C PRO A 53 7.26 -32.40 -41.71
N GLN A 54 6.41 -32.91 -42.61
CA GLN A 54 4.97 -32.81 -42.48
C GLN A 54 4.41 -33.70 -41.35
N ASP A 55 4.92 -34.93 -41.22
CA ASP A 55 4.51 -35.85 -40.17
C ASP A 55 5.00 -35.36 -38.80
N ALA A 56 6.22 -34.82 -38.74
CA ALA A 56 6.81 -34.26 -37.52
C ALA A 56 5.98 -33.08 -36.99
N LEU A 57 5.60 -32.12 -37.84
CA LEU A 57 4.75 -30.99 -37.43
C LEU A 57 3.36 -31.47 -37.00
N THR A 58 2.76 -32.38 -37.78
CA THR A 58 1.42 -32.92 -37.49
C THR A 58 1.42 -33.64 -36.14
N GLN A 59 2.47 -34.41 -35.85
CA GLN A 59 2.65 -35.10 -34.59
C GLN A 59 2.92 -34.12 -33.44
N ALA A 60 3.75 -33.08 -33.63
CA ALA A 60 3.99 -32.04 -32.63
C ALA A 60 2.69 -31.29 -32.25
N LEU A 61 1.87 -30.92 -33.24
CA LEU A 61 0.57 -30.29 -33.00
C LEU A 61 -0.43 -31.25 -32.32
N ARG A 62 -0.37 -32.54 -32.64
CA ARG A 62 -1.19 -33.57 -31.98
C ARG A 62 -0.83 -33.74 -30.50
N GLU A 63 0.46 -33.68 -30.16
CA GLU A 63 0.96 -33.79 -28.79
C GLU A 63 0.56 -32.61 -27.91
N LEU A 64 0.50 -31.39 -28.48
CA LEU A 64 -0.05 -30.21 -27.79
C LEU A 64 -1.57 -30.31 -27.55
N GLY A 65 -2.26 -31.13 -28.32
CA GLY A 65 -3.70 -31.31 -28.24
C GLY A 65 -4.49 -30.21 -28.96
N PRO A 66 -5.83 -30.25 -28.88
CA PRO A 66 -6.68 -29.34 -29.65
C PRO A 66 -6.54 -27.88 -29.18
N PRO A 67 -6.61 -26.87 -30.08
CA PRO A 67 -6.47 -25.46 -29.72
C PRO A 67 -7.40 -25.01 -28.58
N SER A 68 -8.63 -25.54 -28.54
CA SER A 68 -9.61 -25.21 -27.50
C SER A 68 -9.16 -25.58 -26.10
N ARG A 69 -8.38 -26.65 -25.93
CA ARG A 69 -7.81 -27.04 -24.63
C ARG A 69 -6.74 -26.03 -24.19
N VAL A 70 -5.90 -25.58 -25.11
CA VAL A 70 -4.89 -24.55 -24.86
C VAL A 70 -5.55 -23.23 -24.49
N THR A 71 -6.55 -22.79 -25.28
CA THR A 71 -7.32 -21.57 -24.99
C THR A 71 -8.00 -21.63 -23.63
N LEU A 72 -8.64 -22.74 -23.27
CA LEU A 72 -9.32 -22.89 -21.98
C LEU A 72 -8.34 -22.92 -20.80
N GLY A 73 -7.18 -23.58 -20.97
CA GLY A 73 -6.09 -23.56 -20.00
C GLY A 73 -5.56 -22.15 -19.77
N MET A 74 -5.30 -21.40 -20.85
CA MET A 74 -4.79 -20.03 -20.77
C MET A 74 -5.86 -19.04 -20.28
N ALA A 75 -7.12 -19.20 -20.68
CA ALA A 75 -8.23 -18.40 -20.17
C ALA A 75 -8.40 -18.60 -18.66
N LYS A 76 -8.18 -19.81 -18.14
CA LYS A 76 -8.16 -20.07 -16.70
C LYS A 76 -7.03 -19.32 -16.00
N VAL A 77 -5.81 -19.33 -16.56
CA VAL A 77 -4.64 -18.64 -15.97
C VAL A 77 -4.80 -17.11 -16.02
N TYR A 78 -5.28 -16.56 -17.13
CA TYR A 78 -5.34 -15.10 -17.34
C TYR A 78 -6.65 -14.44 -16.91
N SER A 79 -7.76 -15.18 -16.84
CA SER A 79 -9.10 -14.62 -16.59
C SER A 79 -9.68 -14.97 -15.22
N MET A 80 -9.30 -16.10 -14.59
CA MET A 80 -9.84 -16.44 -13.26
C MET A 80 -9.51 -15.41 -12.17
N PRO A 81 -8.29 -14.85 -12.06
CA PRO A 81 -8.02 -13.88 -11.00
C PRO A 81 -8.93 -12.64 -11.08
N LYS A 82 -9.36 -12.27 -12.30
CA LYS A 82 -10.18 -11.07 -12.55
C LYS A 82 -11.68 -11.32 -12.36
N LEU A 83 -12.18 -12.51 -12.69
CA LEU A 83 -13.60 -12.84 -12.56
C LEU A 83 -14.03 -13.05 -11.10
N PHE A 84 -13.17 -13.65 -10.25
CA PHE A 84 -13.45 -13.75 -8.81
C PHE A 84 -13.49 -12.36 -8.15
N LEU A 85 -12.62 -11.44 -8.58
CA LEU A 85 -12.63 -10.05 -8.09
C LEU A 85 -13.87 -9.26 -8.56
N ALA A 86 -14.33 -9.46 -9.80
CA ALA A 86 -15.49 -8.77 -10.33
C ALA A 86 -16.82 -9.27 -9.71
N ALA A 87 -16.97 -10.58 -9.53
CA ALA A 87 -18.15 -11.16 -8.90
C ALA A 87 -18.23 -10.81 -7.40
N ALA A 88 -17.09 -10.80 -6.69
CA ALA A 88 -17.03 -10.35 -5.31
C ALA A 88 -17.36 -8.85 -5.18
N ALA A 89 -16.87 -8.00 -6.08
CA ALA A 89 -17.16 -6.57 -6.07
C ALA A 89 -18.64 -6.27 -6.40
N ALA A 90 -19.26 -7.00 -7.33
CA ALA A 90 -20.67 -6.84 -7.68
C ALA A 90 -21.60 -7.32 -6.55
N ALA A 91 -21.27 -8.44 -5.90
CA ALA A 91 -22.02 -8.96 -4.76
C ALA A 91 -21.93 -8.03 -3.53
N LEU A 92 -20.74 -7.45 -3.26
CA LEU A 92 -20.56 -6.46 -2.20
C LEU A 92 -21.28 -5.14 -2.52
N GLY A 93 -21.27 -4.69 -3.77
CA GLY A 93 -21.96 -3.47 -4.21
C GLY A 93 -23.49 -3.56 -4.08
N LEU A 94 -24.08 -4.69 -4.48
CA LEU A 94 -25.53 -4.92 -4.35
C LEU A 94 -25.97 -5.07 -2.88
N SER A 95 -25.14 -5.71 -2.04
CA SER A 95 -25.43 -5.87 -0.62
C SER A 95 -25.36 -4.53 0.13
N ALA A 96 -24.36 -3.68 -0.19
CA ALA A 96 -24.23 -2.36 0.40
C ALA A 96 -25.37 -1.41 0.01
N ALA A 97 -25.86 -1.48 -1.24
CA ALA A 97 -26.96 -0.65 -1.73
C ALA A 97 -28.31 -1.01 -1.08
N LEU A 98 -28.58 -2.31 -0.87
CA LEU A 98 -29.82 -2.76 -0.22
C LEU A 98 -29.83 -2.51 1.30
N TYR A 99 -28.67 -2.56 1.96
CA TYR A 99 -28.56 -2.26 3.40
C TYR A 99 -28.61 -0.76 3.73
N ALA A 100 -28.17 0.12 2.83
CA ALA A 100 -28.22 1.57 3.02
C ALA A 100 -29.66 2.14 3.02
N LEU A 101 -30.61 1.44 2.40
CA LEU A 101 -32.00 1.90 2.29
C LEU A 101 -32.88 1.54 3.51
N ALA A 102 -32.41 0.73 4.46
CA ALA A 102 -33.24 0.15 5.52
C ALA A 102 -33.11 0.81 6.91
N GLY A 103 -32.41 1.95 7.04
CA GLY A 103 -32.39 2.74 8.27
C GLY A 103 -30.98 3.07 8.74
N GLY A 104 -30.80 4.30 9.24
CA GLY A 104 -29.53 4.92 9.63
C GLY A 104 -28.76 4.15 10.71
N ARG A 105 -28.14 3.04 10.33
CA ARG A 105 -27.19 2.30 11.16
C ARG A 105 -25.79 2.87 10.96
N ASP A 106 -25.01 2.75 12.02
CA ASP A 106 -23.55 2.94 12.06
C ASP A 106 -22.85 1.97 11.09
N VAL A 107 -22.96 2.20 9.80
CA VAL A 107 -22.32 1.37 8.77
C VAL A 107 -20.86 1.75 8.66
N THR A 108 -19.98 0.78 8.86
CA THR A 108 -18.56 0.93 8.56
C THR A 108 -18.29 0.44 7.15
N PHE A 109 -17.77 1.31 6.27
CA PHE A 109 -17.41 0.95 4.90
C PHE A 109 -16.02 0.33 4.86
N THR A 110 -15.92 -0.92 4.45
CA THR A 110 -14.63 -1.58 4.22
C THR A 110 -14.06 -1.19 2.87
N LEU A 111 -12.92 -0.52 2.88
CA LEU A 111 -12.18 -0.11 1.70
C LEU A 111 -11.10 -1.15 1.38
N PRO A 112 -11.09 -1.73 0.17
CA PRO A 112 -9.95 -2.49 -0.31
C PRO A 112 -8.68 -1.63 -0.30
N VAL A 113 -7.56 -2.23 0.06
CA VAL A 113 -6.26 -1.55 0.11
C VAL A 113 -5.27 -2.25 -0.81
N LEU A 114 -4.47 -1.47 -1.53
CA LEU A 114 -3.23 -1.96 -2.10
C LEU A 114 -2.09 -1.68 -1.12
N THR A 115 -1.23 -2.68 -0.90
CA THR A 115 -0.06 -2.53 -0.03
C THR A 115 1.21 -2.14 -0.79
N GLN A 116 1.12 -2.07 -2.11
CA GLN A 116 2.23 -1.78 -3.00
C GLN A 116 1.76 -0.94 -4.19
N GLN A 117 2.51 0.13 -4.49
CA GLN A 117 2.34 0.91 -5.71
C GLN A 117 3.16 0.31 -6.87
N PRO A 118 2.76 0.53 -8.13
CA PRO A 118 3.57 0.15 -9.28
C PRO A 118 4.95 0.79 -9.23
N VAL A 119 5.98 0.05 -9.66
CA VAL A 119 7.32 0.61 -9.86
C VAL A 119 7.25 1.58 -11.04
N LYS A 120 7.31 2.88 -10.73
CA LYS A 120 7.36 3.95 -11.73
C LYS A 120 8.70 4.65 -11.65
N PRO A 121 9.48 4.70 -12.75
CA PRO A 121 10.71 5.47 -12.76
C PRO A 121 10.48 6.94 -12.41
N SER A 122 11.34 7.48 -11.56
CA SER A 122 11.44 8.90 -11.28
C SER A 122 12.46 9.51 -12.24
N CYS A 123 12.11 10.59 -12.93
CA CYS A 123 12.98 11.23 -13.90
C CYS A 123 13.36 12.63 -13.44
N ILE A 124 14.67 12.91 -13.41
CA ILE A 124 15.21 14.23 -13.05
C ILE A 124 16.07 14.75 -14.19
N ARG A 125 16.13 16.07 -14.36
CA ARG A 125 17.02 16.73 -15.31
C ARG A 125 18.25 17.26 -14.58
N GLY A 126 19.43 17.07 -15.17
CA GLY A 126 20.69 17.57 -14.61
C GLY A 126 21.50 16.49 -13.92
N THR A 127 21.87 16.71 -12.65
CA THR A 127 22.79 15.84 -11.91
C THR A 127 22.24 14.43 -11.75
N VAL A 128 22.99 13.44 -12.25
CA VAL A 128 22.68 12.02 -12.08
C VAL A 128 22.66 11.69 -10.58
N PRO A 129 21.59 11.09 -10.03
CA PRO A 129 21.54 10.76 -8.62
C PRO A 129 22.48 9.58 -8.35
N THR A 130 23.40 9.75 -7.40
CA THR A 130 24.43 8.76 -7.04
C THR A 130 24.11 7.99 -5.75
N ALA A 131 22.88 8.11 -5.23
CA ALA A 131 22.48 7.46 -4.00
C ALA A 131 22.50 5.92 -4.15
N THR A 132 22.96 5.25 -3.10
CA THR A 132 22.90 3.79 -3.01
C THR A 132 21.44 3.32 -3.03
N GLY A 133 21.17 2.19 -3.70
CA GLY A 133 19.82 1.64 -3.81
C GLY A 133 18.97 2.24 -4.94
N LEU A 134 19.57 2.97 -5.87
CA LEU A 134 18.93 3.37 -7.12
C LEU A 134 19.44 2.50 -8.29
N THR A 135 18.57 2.19 -9.25
CA THR A 135 18.92 1.67 -10.57
C THR A 135 18.55 2.71 -11.62
N ILE A 136 19.53 3.17 -12.38
CA ILE A 136 19.29 4.03 -13.54
C ILE A 136 18.65 3.19 -14.64
N VAL A 137 17.43 3.54 -15.05
CA VAL A 137 16.70 2.80 -16.10
C VAL A 137 16.83 3.45 -17.48
N SER A 138 17.14 4.76 -17.53
CA SER A 138 17.39 5.49 -18.77
C SER A 138 18.14 6.79 -18.50
N GLN A 139 18.97 7.21 -19.46
CA GLN A 139 19.62 8.51 -19.46
C GLN A 139 19.65 9.06 -20.89
N GLN A 140 18.84 10.08 -21.17
CA GLN A 140 18.73 10.67 -22.50
C GLN A 140 18.44 12.17 -22.42
N GLY A 141 19.14 12.97 -23.23
CA GLY A 141 18.88 14.42 -23.34
C GLY A 141 19.04 15.19 -22.02
N GLY A 142 19.98 14.77 -21.17
CA GLY A 142 20.17 15.36 -19.83
C GLY A 142 19.09 15.01 -18.81
N VAL A 143 18.19 14.07 -19.12
CA VAL A 143 17.21 13.49 -18.20
C VAL A 143 17.66 12.10 -17.79
N THR A 144 17.75 11.88 -16.47
CA THR A 144 18.04 10.57 -15.89
C THR A 144 16.81 10.04 -15.20
N CYS A 145 16.33 8.89 -15.65
CA CYS A 145 15.24 8.16 -15.02
C CYS A 145 15.81 7.01 -14.18
N TYR A 146 15.32 6.85 -12.96
CA TYR A 146 15.78 5.83 -12.03
C TYR A 146 14.62 5.21 -11.25
N THR A 147 14.84 3.99 -10.77
CA THR A 147 13.95 3.28 -9.84
C THR A 147 14.70 3.02 -8.53
N PHE A 148 13.98 2.94 -7.42
CA PHE A 148 14.51 2.40 -6.17
C PHE A 148 14.61 0.87 -6.27
N ASN A 149 15.73 0.32 -5.81
CA ASN A 149 15.99 -1.12 -5.71
C ASN A 149 15.32 -1.71 -4.46
N ASP A 150 15.13 -0.88 -3.45
CA ASP A 150 14.40 -1.25 -2.25
C ASP A 150 12.90 -1.31 -2.55
N ALA A 151 12.33 -2.52 -2.49
CA ALA A 151 10.90 -2.74 -2.64
C ALA A 151 10.08 -1.92 -1.64
N ASN A 152 10.65 -1.55 -0.49
CA ASN A 152 9.99 -0.74 0.53
C ASN A 152 9.67 0.68 0.08
N ALA A 153 10.41 1.22 -0.90
CA ALA A 153 10.11 2.53 -1.48
C ALA A 153 8.73 2.56 -2.19
N TYR A 154 8.15 1.40 -2.48
CA TYR A 154 6.86 1.27 -3.12
C TYR A 154 5.77 0.69 -2.21
N LYS A 155 6.06 0.44 -0.93
CA LYS A 155 5.07 -0.10 0.00
C LYS A 155 4.33 1.05 0.69
N GLY A 156 3.08 0.80 1.02
CA GLY A 156 2.20 1.77 1.66
C GLY A 156 0.82 1.20 1.86
N VAL A 157 -0.16 2.06 2.09
CA VAL A 157 -1.57 1.69 2.12
C VAL A 157 -2.30 2.61 1.19
N PHE A 158 -2.76 2.08 0.05
CA PHE A 158 -3.30 2.89 -1.02
C PHE A 158 -4.77 2.57 -1.26
N LEU A 159 -5.58 3.62 -1.36
CA LEU A 159 -7.03 3.56 -1.48
C LEU A 159 -7.45 3.98 -2.89
N SER A 160 -8.38 3.23 -3.47
CA SER A 160 -9.02 3.61 -4.74
C SER A 160 -9.81 4.91 -4.56
N GLY A 161 -9.59 5.88 -5.45
CA GLY A 161 -10.35 7.13 -5.46
C GLY A 161 -11.84 6.92 -5.67
N ASN A 162 -12.22 5.93 -6.49
CA ASN A 162 -13.62 5.58 -6.74
C ASN A 162 -14.28 5.04 -5.47
N ASP A 163 -13.58 4.18 -4.72
CA ASP A 163 -14.11 3.55 -3.51
C ASP A 163 -14.22 4.58 -2.38
N LEU A 164 -13.23 5.47 -2.26
CA LEU A 164 -13.28 6.63 -1.36
C LEU A 164 -14.47 7.54 -1.69
N GLN A 165 -14.64 7.90 -2.96
CA GLN A 165 -15.74 8.73 -3.40
C GLN A 165 -17.10 8.11 -3.05
N GLN A 166 -17.27 6.82 -3.34
CA GLN A 166 -18.50 6.10 -3.04
C GLN A 166 -18.77 6.05 -1.53
N ALA A 167 -17.77 5.70 -0.72
CA ALA A 167 -17.92 5.56 0.73
C ALA A 167 -18.23 6.90 1.43
N ILE A 168 -17.59 7.99 0.99
CA ILE A 168 -17.84 9.34 1.53
C ILE A 168 -19.25 9.80 1.14
N ASN A 169 -19.63 9.66 -0.14
CA ASN A 169 -20.95 10.06 -0.63
C ASN A 169 -22.09 9.27 0.04
N ALA A 170 -21.88 7.97 0.27
CA ALA A 170 -22.86 7.12 0.94
C ALA A 170 -23.10 7.48 2.42
N GLN A 171 -22.15 8.20 3.05
CA GLN A 171 -22.24 8.62 4.46
C GLN A 171 -22.52 10.12 4.59
N GLY A 172 -23.09 10.73 3.55
CA GLY A 172 -23.55 12.12 3.54
C GLY A 172 -22.48 13.16 3.22
N GLY A 173 -21.22 12.77 3.01
CA GLY A 173 -20.20 13.67 2.48
C GLY A 173 -20.33 13.90 0.98
N LYS A 174 -19.48 14.77 0.47
CA LYS A 174 -19.38 15.09 -0.96
C LYS A 174 -17.93 14.91 -1.39
N ALA A 175 -17.69 13.85 -2.15
CA ALA A 175 -16.43 13.56 -2.80
C ALA A 175 -16.61 13.63 -4.32
N THR A 176 -15.71 14.35 -4.99
CA THR A 176 -15.69 14.50 -6.45
C THR A 176 -14.32 14.12 -6.98
N LEU A 177 -14.26 13.08 -7.82
CA LEU A 177 -13.06 12.65 -8.51
C LEU A 177 -13.00 13.26 -9.92
N ARG A 178 -11.93 14.00 -10.23
CA ARG A 178 -11.65 14.58 -11.55
C ARG A 178 -10.26 14.18 -12.00
N GLY A 179 -10.16 13.11 -12.80
CA GLY A 179 -8.88 12.52 -13.17
C GLY A 179 -8.13 12.02 -11.94
N ALA A 180 -6.95 12.59 -11.67
CA ALA A 180 -6.13 12.25 -10.50
C ALA A 180 -6.42 13.11 -9.26
N ARG A 181 -7.34 14.08 -9.33
CA ARG A 181 -7.68 14.95 -8.20
C ARG A 181 -8.97 14.48 -7.53
N LEU A 182 -8.91 14.24 -6.22
CA LEU A 182 -10.07 13.95 -5.36
C LEU A 182 -10.33 15.15 -4.47
N SER A 183 -11.50 15.77 -4.63
CA SER A 183 -11.97 16.86 -3.77
C SER A 183 -12.98 16.30 -2.77
N ILE A 184 -12.77 16.53 -1.48
CA ILE A 184 -13.61 16.01 -0.40
C ILE A 184 -14.16 17.18 0.41
N ASP A 185 -15.45 17.12 0.70
CA ASP A 185 -16.20 18.00 1.59
C ASP A 185 -17.06 17.11 2.50
N LEU A 186 -17.00 17.30 3.82
CA LEU A 186 -17.66 16.44 4.80
C LEU A 186 -18.87 17.13 5.42
N PRO A 187 -19.96 16.39 5.69
CA PRO A 187 -21.23 17.00 6.07
C PRO A 187 -21.15 17.66 7.44
N GLY A 188 -21.84 18.81 7.57
CA GLY A 188 -21.97 19.54 8.84
C GLY A 188 -20.78 20.43 9.18
N LEU A 189 -19.88 20.70 8.22
CA LEU A 189 -18.61 21.37 8.48
C LEU A 189 -18.31 22.38 7.37
N THR A 190 -17.96 23.61 7.73
CA THR A 190 -17.60 24.68 6.77
C THR A 190 -16.15 24.61 6.28
N THR A 191 -15.31 23.82 6.95
CA THR A 191 -13.86 23.71 6.70
C THR A 191 -13.35 22.27 6.69
N GLY A 192 -14.25 21.28 6.73
CA GLY A 192 -13.88 19.87 6.77
C GLY A 192 -13.70 19.30 5.36
N GLY A 193 -12.47 18.92 5.02
CA GLY A 193 -12.18 18.34 3.70
C GLY A 193 -10.87 18.85 3.10
N GLY A 194 -10.71 18.63 1.80
CA GLY A 194 -9.52 19.09 1.07
C GLY A 194 -9.39 18.45 -0.31
N ASP A 195 -8.40 18.93 -1.05
CA ASP A 195 -8.03 18.37 -2.34
C ASP A 195 -6.80 17.48 -2.19
N LEU A 196 -6.90 16.29 -2.77
CA LEU A 196 -5.85 15.29 -2.81
C LEU A 196 -5.48 15.01 -4.26
N ASN A 197 -4.20 14.81 -4.52
CA ASN A 197 -3.72 14.25 -5.78
C ASN A 197 -3.40 12.76 -5.59
N ALA A 198 -3.73 11.95 -6.59
CA ALA A 198 -3.43 10.54 -6.59
C ALA A 198 -1.91 10.32 -6.57
N THR A 199 -1.46 9.37 -5.76
CA THR A 199 -0.07 8.93 -5.71
C THR A 199 0.32 8.21 -7.00
N PHE A 200 -0.59 7.39 -7.53
CA PHE A 200 -0.42 6.69 -8.80
C PHE A 200 -1.79 6.32 -9.40
N ALA A 201 -1.76 5.76 -10.61
CA ALA A 201 -2.92 5.11 -11.21
C ALA A 201 -2.61 3.65 -11.55
N LYS A 202 -3.59 2.77 -11.38
CA LYS A 202 -3.52 1.35 -11.75
C LYS A 202 -4.83 0.96 -12.44
N ASP A 203 -4.73 0.38 -13.62
CA ASP A 203 -5.88 0.00 -14.46
C ASP A 203 -6.86 1.17 -14.71
N GLY A 204 -6.30 2.37 -14.96
CA GLY A 204 -7.07 3.60 -15.17
C GLY A 204 -7.70 4.21 -13.91
N ARG A 205 -7.50 3.60 -12.73
CA ARG A 205 -8.05 4.09 -11.45
C ARG A 205 -6.99 4.82 -10.64
N PRO A 206 -7.28 6.01 -10.09
CA PRO A 206 -6.35 6.74 -9.23
C PRO A 206 -6.33 6.14 -7.81
N TYR A 207 -5.13 6.07 -7.23
CA TYR A 207 -4.90 5.57 -5.88
C TYR A 207 -4.23 6.63 -5.01
N TYR A 208 -4.68 6.72 -3.75
CA TYR A 208 -4.28 7.73 -2.79
C TYR A 208 -3.64 7.05 -1.58
N ASP A 209 -2.53 7.60 -1.10
CA ASP A 209 -1.93 7.18 0.17
C ASP A 209 -2.92 7.44 1.34
N ALA A 210 -3.25 6.40 2.10
CA ALA A 210 -4.27 6.43 3.14
C ALA A 210 -3.88 7.37 4.29
N ALA A 211 -2.59 7.43 4.63
CA ALA A 211 -2.10 8.34 5.65
C ALA A 211 -2.31 9.81 5.22
N THR A 212 -2.04 10.12 3.96
CA THR A 212 -2.31 11.44 3.36
C THR A 212 -3.80 11.77 3.38
N VAL A 213 -4.67 10.83 3.00
CA VAL A 213 -6.14 11.01 3.07
C VAL A 213 -6.55 11.38 4.49
N VAL A 214 -6.12 10.61 5.50
CA VAL A 214 -6.48 10.88 6.91
C VAL A 214 -5.88 12.19 7.40
N GLY A 215 -4.62 12.48 7.03
CA GLY A 215 -3.96 13.74 7.33
C GLY A 215 -4.76 14.95 6.84
N THR A 216 -5.23 14.92 5.59
CA THR A 216 -6.05 15.99 5.01
C THR A 216 -7.42 16.11 5.67
N LEU A 217 -8.11 15.00 5.95
CA LEU A 217 -9.43 15.04 6.58
C LEU A 217 -9.39 15.43 8.07
N SER A 218 -8.23 15.35 8.71
CA SER A 218 -8.07 15.56 10.14
C SER A 218 -8.11 17.02 10.60
N THR A 219 -8.20 17.99 9.68
CA THR A 219 -8.27 19.41 10.02
C THR A 219 -9.60 20.02 9.55
N PRO A 220 -10.40 20.65 10.44
CA PRO A 220 -10.31 20.71 11.91
C PRO A 220 -10.97 19.53 12.64
N LEU A 221 -11.24 18.42 11.95
CA LEU A 221 -12.17 17.39 12.43
C LEU A 221 -11.61 16.51 13.53
N SER A 222 -12.52 16.08 14.42
CA SER A 222 -12.22 15.01 15.37
C SER A 222 -12.19 13.68 14.62
N VAL A 223 -10.97 13.26 14.27
CA VAL A 223 -10.70 11.94 13.73
C VAL A 223 -10.39 11.01 14.89
N THR A 224 -10.94 9.81 14.91
CA THR A 224 -10.55 8.76 15.86
C THR A 224 -10.11 7.53 15.08
N LEU A 225 -9.02 6.91 15.51
CA LEU A 225 -8.49 5.69 14.91
C LEU A 225 -8.79 4.49 15.82
N ARG A 226 -9.00 3.30 15.25
CA ARG A 226 -9.18 2.05 16.02
C ARG A 226 -8.56 0.88 15.29
N GLY A 227 -8.04 -0.10 16.04
CA GLY A 227 -7.48 -1.33 15.49
C GLY A 227 -6.14 -1.11 14.78
N PHE A 228 -5.21 -2.05 14.99
CA PHE A 228 -3.89 -1.94 14.35
C PHE A 228 -3.86 -2.57 12.96
N LYS A 229 -4.20 -3.87 12.86
CA LYS A 229 -3.97 -4.65 11.63
C LYS A 229 -4.82 -4.15 10.47
N ALA A 230 -6.11 -3.98 10.70
CA ALA A 230 -7.03 -3.34 9.77
C ALA A 230 -7.56 -2.08 10.49
N PRO A 231 -6.95 -0.91 10.28
CA PRO A 231 -7.34 0.32 10.95
C PRO A 231 -8.74 0.78 10.54
N GLN A 232 -9.55 1.17 11.51
CA GLN A 232 -10.79 1.90 11.30
C GLN A 232 -10.54 3.39 11.56
N VAL A 233 -10.96 4.22 10.62
CA VAL A 233 -10.93 5.68 10.68
C VAL A 233 -12.35 6.17 10.87
N GLN A 234 -12.60 6.91 11.95
CA GLN A 234 -13.87 7.57 12.20
C GLN A 234 -13.71 9.08 12.15
N ILE A 235 -14.57 9.76 11.39
CA ILE A 235 -14.57 11.21 11.18
C ILE A 235 -16.01 11.71 11.29
N GLY A 236 -16.40 12.18 12.49
CA GLY A 236 -17.82 12.38 12.79
C GLY A 236 -18.60 11.06 12.61
N ASN A 237 -19.55 11.05 11.68
CA ASN A 237 -20.35 9.87 11.33
C ASN A 237 -19.70 8.98 10.26
N LEU A 238 -18.70 9.48 9.53
CA LEU A 238 -17.98 8.72 8.51
C LEU A 238 -17.13 7.64 9.18
N LYS A 239 -17.39 6.37 8.90
CA LYS A 239 -16.61 5.21 9.39
C LYS A 239 -16.05 4.43 8.21
N LEU A 240 -14.72 4.39 8.13
CA LEU A 240 -13.97 3.71 7.07
C LEU A 240 -13.08 2.62 7.70
N GLN A 241 -13.13 1.41 7.18
CA GLN A 241 -12.26 0.29 7.57
C GLN A 241 -11.24 0.04 6.47
N LEU A 242 -9.95 0.15 6.78
CA LEU A 242 -8.87 0.00 5.81
C LEU A 242 -8.46 -1.47 5.70
N GLY A 243 -8.82 -2.10 4.58
CA GLY A 243 -8.62 -3.52 4.34
C GLY A 243 -9.69 -4.40 4.98
N GLN A 244 -9.78 -5.64 4.51
CA GLN A 244 -10.65 -6.65 5.11
C GLN A 244 -10.13 -7.07 6.49
N PRO A 245 -10.98 -7.58 7.40
CA PRO A 245 -10.53 -8.22 8.64
C PRO A 245 -9.42 -9.24 8.35
N GLY A 246 -8.32 -9.17 9.09
CA GLY A 246 -7.13 -10.01 8.88
C GLY A 246 -6.06 -9.43 7.96
N THR A 247 -6.37 -8.39 7.17
CA THR A 247 -5.34 -7.58 6.50
C THR A 247 -4.43 -6.97 7.57
N ASN A 248 -3.11 -7.02 7.38
CA ASN A 248 -2.14 -6.42 8.31
C ASN A 248 -1.43 -5.24 7.65
N VAL A 249 -2.00 -4.04 7.82
CA VAL A 249 -1.48 -2.78 7.28
C VAL A 249 -1.10 -1.77 8.36
N GLY A 250 -1.13 -2.15 9.64
CA GLY A 250 -0.99 -1.22 10.77
C GLY A 250 0.21 -0.29 10.68
N ARG A 251 1.43 -0.81 10.68
CA ARG A 251 2.64 0.04 10.58
C ARG A 251 2.68 0.85 9.28
N ALA A 252 2.31 0.22 8.16
CA ALA A 252 2.30 0.87 6.85
C ALA A 252 1.29 2.03 6.77
N PHE A 253 0.24 2.02 7.60
CA PHE A 253 -0.72 3.11 7.72
C PHE A 253 -0.31 4.15 8.79
N TYR A 254 -0.01 3.71 10.00
CA TYR A 254 0.21 4.59 11.15
C TYR A 254 1.57 5.33 11.09
N ASN A 255 2.63 4.69 10.58
CA ASN A 255 3.97 5.30 10.62
C ASN A 255 4.10 6.53 9.68
N PRO A 256 3.62 6.50 8.42
CA PRO A 256 3.59 7.71 7.58
C PRO A 256 2.73 8.85 8.16
N LEU A 257 1.78 8.50 9.03
CA LEU A 257 0.91 9.43 9.74
C LEU A 257 1.64 10.15 10.89
N ALA A 258 2.73 9.58 11.41
CA ALA A 258 3.36 10.00 12.65
C ALA A 258 3.81 11.46 12.68
N LEU A 259 4.39 12.00 11.60
CA LEU A 259 4.81 13.42 11.57
C LEU A 259 3.62 14.37 11.66
N HIS A 260 2.48 14.02 11.04
CA HIS A 260 1.23 14.77 11.19
C HIS A 260 0.66 14.68 12.60
N LEU A 261 0.88 13.56 13.31
CA LEU A 261 0.44 13.39 14.69
C LEU A 261 1.36 14.15 15.67
N ILE A 262 2.67 14.14 15.43
CA ILE A 262 3.66 14.86 16.24
C ILE A 262 3.42 16.37 16.17
N SER A 263 3.11 16.92 15.00
CA SER A 263 2.81 18.36 14.87
C SER A 263 1.62 18.83 15.72
N ARG A 264 0.74 17.89 16.13
CA ARG A 264 -0.40 18.14 17.02
C ARG A 264 -0.11 17.87 18.50
N LEU A 265 0.95 17.11 18.79
CA LEU A 265 1.41 16.84 20.15
C LEU A 265 2.23 18.00 20.71
N LEU A 266 3.00 18.66 19.86
CA LEU A 266 3.85 19.77 20.27
C LEU A 266 3.01 21.00 20.61
N PRO A 267 3.37 21.75 21.67
CA PRO A 267 2.70 23.00 22.00
C PRO A 267 2.64 23.94 20.79
N ARG A 268 1.45 24.49 20.53
CA ARG A 268 1.30 25.56 19.54
C ARG A 268 1.83 26.84 20.16
N ASP A 269 2.97 27.31 19.67
CA ASP A 269 3.32 28.70 19.86
C ASP A 269 2.32 29.54 19.04
N GLN A 270 1.59 30.44 19.70
CA GLN A 270 0.46 31.16 19.10
C GLN A 270 0.86 32.01 17.87
N ALA A 271 2.16 32.25 17.68
CA ALA A 271 2.70 33.10 16.64
C ALA A 271 3.12 32.39 15.32
N THR A 272 3.12 31.05 15.24
CA THR A 272 3.55 30.34 14.01
C THR A 272 2.50 29.37 13.47
N PRO A 273 2.20 29.40 12.15
CA PRO A 273 1.44 28.34 11.50
C PRO A 273 2.16 27.00 11.71
N LEU A 274 1.40 25.90 11.74
CA LEU A 274 1.83 24.51 11.98
C LEU A 274 3.35 24.33 11.83
N ARG A 275 4.07 24.12 12.95
CA ARG A 275 5.53 23.92 12.93
C ARG A 275 5.86 22.85 11.89
N THR A 276 6.74 23.19 10.94
CA THR A 276 7.30 22.21 10.02
C THR A 276 8.11 21.21 10.83
N VAL A 277 7.50 20.06 11.08
CA VAL A 277 8.15 18.92 11.72
C VAL A 277 8.83 18.11 10.62
N SER A 278 10.13 17.89 10.76
CA SER A 278 10.87 16.96 9.90
C SER A 278 11.15 15.69 10.67
N GLY A 279 11.60 14.66 9.99
CA GLY A 279 11.91 13.40 10.65
C GLY A 279 11.71 12.19 9.78
N GLY A 280 11.67 11.06 10.45
CA GLY A 280 11.35 9.80 9.83
C GLY A 280 10.54 8.93 10.77
N TRP A 281 10.28 7.73 10.29
CA TRP A 281 9.65 6.68 11.06
C TRP A 281 10.32 5.37 10.71
N PHE A 282 10.16 4.39 11.59
CA PHE A 282 10.63 3.03 11.33
C PHE A 282 9.71 2.37 10.31
N ALA A 283 10.06 2.44 9.03
CA ALA A 283 9.27 1.80 7.98
C ALA A 283 9.37 0.27 8.13
N ALA A 284 8.27 -0.37 8.54
CA ALA A 284 8.09 -1.80 8.36
C ALA A 284 7.06 -2.00 7.27
N ALA A 285 7.48 -2.63 6.18
CA ALA A 285 6.55 -3.31 5.32
C ALA A 285 5.74 -4.36 6.10
N PRO A 286 4.52 -4.71 5.65
CA PRO A 286 3.90 -5.96 6.06
C PRO A 286 4.88 -7.14 5.87
N GLY A 287 5.24 -7.81 6.96
CA GLY A 287 6.12 -8.98 6.95
C GLY A 287 7.63 -8.74 7.10
N GLU A 288 8.10 -7.51 7.32
CA GLU A 288 9.53 -7.22 7.48
C GLU A 288 10.01 -7.01 8.92
N THR A 289 11.28 -7.38 9.15
CA THR A 289 12.00 -7.12 10.40
C THR A 289 12.56 -5.70 10.40
N LEU A 290 12.02 -4.85 11.27
CA LEU A 290 12.51 -3.49 11.47
C LEU A 290 13.97 -3.45 11.92
N LYS A 291 14.80 -2.70 11.20
CA LYS A 291 16.16 -2.35 11.60
C LYS A 291 16.11 -1.34 12.75
N GLY A 292 16.83 -1.63 13.83
CA GLY A 292 16.93 -0.78 15.02
C GLY A 292 16.67 -1.54 16.33
N PRO A 293 17.23 -1.06 17.45
CA PRO A 293 16.97 -1.59 18.79
C PRO A 293 15.47 -1.75 19.09
N ALA A 294 15.07 -2.92 19.59
CA ALA A 294 13.68 -3.23 19.92
C ALA A 294 13.41 -3.04 21.42
N HIS A 295 12.44 -2.21 21.75
CA HIS A 295 11.98 -1.98 23.11
C HIS A 295 10.69 -2.76 23.35
N THR A 296 10.68 -3.61 24.38
CA THR A 296 9.46 -4.20 24.91
C THR A 296 9.03 -3.38 26.12
N VAL A 297 7.83 -2.79 26.05
CA VAL A 297 7.31 -1.88 27.06
C VAL A 297 6.00 -2.46 27.61
N LEU A 298 5.82 -2.45 28.92
CA LEU A 298 4.57 -2.88 29.55
C LEU A 298 3.69 -1.65 29.85
N THR A 299 2.46 -1.69 29.37
CA THR A 299 1.47 -0.62 29.51
C THR A 299 0.24 -1.11 30.28
N GLU A 300 -0.63 -0.19 30.66
CA GLU A 300 -1.95 -0.52 31.22
C GLU A 300 -3.07 -0.51 30.16
N LEU A 301 -2.70 -0.28 28.90
CA LEU A 301 -3.66 -0.23 27.80
C LEU A 301 -4.18 -1.65 27.48
N PRO A 302 -5.45 -1.77 27.07
CA PRO A 302 -6.00 -3.05 26.63
C PRO A 302 -5.34 -3.54 25.33
N GLU A 303 -5.42 -4.84 25.09
CA GLU A 303 -4.98 -5.47 23.84
C GLU A 303 -5.69 -4.86 22.63
N GLY A 304 -4.95 -4.70 21.52
CA GLY A 304 -5.46 -4.13 20.27
C GLY A 304 -5.38 -2.60 20.19
N GLU A 305 -5.06 -1.92 21.30
CA GLU A 305 -4.75 -0.49 21.26
C GLU A 305 -3.45 -0.24 20.47
N VAL A 306 -3.34 0.96 19.90
CA VAL A 306 -2.22 1.41 19.09
C VAL A 306 -1.46 2.47 19.86
N VAL A 307 -0.17 2.24 20.03
CA VAL A 307 0.74 3.16 20.72
C VAL A 307 1.75 3.68 19.72
N MET A 308 2.06 4.97 19.82
CA MET A 308 3.16 5.63 19.13
C MET A 308 4.28 5.94 20.11
N LEU A 309 5.50 5.54 19.78
CA LEU A 309 6.73 6.02 20.39
C LEU A 309 7.21 7.25 19.63
N VAL A 310 7.57 8.31 20.34
CA VAL A 310 8.19 9.51 19.75
C VAL A 310 9.51 9.80 20.44
N THR A 311 10.55 10.01 19.65
CA THR A 311 11.86 10.50 20.09
C THR A 311 12.30 11.67 19.23
N LYS A 312 13.20 12.51 19.74
CA LYS A 312 13.71 13.69 19.03
C LYS A 312 15.18 13.49 18.71
N ARG A 313 15.55 13.67 17.44
CA ARG A 313 16.95 13.59 16.98
C ARG A 313 17.68 14.90 17.29
N ALA A 314 17.26 15.99 16.66
CA ALA A 314 17.83 17.31 16.81
C ALA A 314 16.88 18.36 16.23
N GLY A 315 16.88 19.58 16.77
CA GLY A 315 16.00 20.65 16.28
C GLY A 315 14.53 20.22 16.25
N ASN A 316 13.87 20.36 15.10
CA ASN A 316 12.49 19.86 14.86
C ASN A 316 12.45 18.52 14.12
N THR A 317 13.53 17.73 14.22
CA THR A 317 13.64 16.39 13.61
C THR A 317 13.25 15.32 14.61
N PHE A 318 12.20 14.55 14.32
CA PHE A 318 11.68 13.50 15.18
C PHE A 318 11.78 12.12 14.54
N MET A 319 11.73 11.09 15.37
CA MET A 319 11.56 9.71 14.97
C MET A 319 10.34 9.13 15.66
N ALA A 320 9.59 8.31 14.92
CA ALA A 320 8.44 7.64 15.46
C ALA A 320 8.35 6.18 15.04
N ASP A 321 7.69 5.40 15.89
CA ASP A 321 7.26 4.06 15.57
C ASP A 321 5.89 3.78 16.18
N THR A 322 5.12 2.91 15.56
CA THR A 322 3.80 2.51 16.07
C THR A 322 3.67 1.00 16.16
N ALA A 323 2.93 0.56 17.18
CA ALA A 323 2.71 -0.85 17.42
C ALA A 323 1.39 -1.11 18.14
N GLU A 324 0.89 -2.32 17.95
CA GLU A 324 -0.26 -2.86 18.67
C GLU A 324 0.16 -3.32 20.07
N VAL A 325 -0.65 -2.99 21.07
CA VAL A 325 -0.59 -3.57 22.41
C VAL A 325 -1.08 -5.01 22.33
N LYS A 326 -0.25 -5.95 22.77
CA LYS A 326 -0.54 -7.39 22.82
C LYS A 326 -1.20 -7.77 24.14
N ALA A 327 -1.67 -9.01 24.21
CA ALA A 327 -2.11 -9.63 25.45
C ALA A 327 -1.11 -9.36 26.61
N GLY A 328 -1.63 -9.01 27.78
CA GLY A 328 -0.83 -8.63 28.95
C GLY A 328 -0.28 -7.21 28.93
N GLY A 329 -0.71 -6.36 27.99
CA GLY A 329 -0.35 -4.93 27.96
C GLY A 329 1.04 -4.64 27.36
N SER A 330 1.68 -5.64 26.75
CA SER A 330 3.02 -5.52 26.18
C SER A 330 2.99 -4.91 24.78
N VAL A 331 3.91 -3.99 24.49
CA VAL A 331 4.07 -3.38 23.16
C VAL A 331 5.53 -3.40 22.74
N SER A 332 5.79 -3.72 21.46
CA SER A 332 7.14 -3.77 20.88
C SER A 332 7.35 -2.65 19.89
N LEU A 333 8.22 -1.70 20.25
CA LEU A 333 8.49 -0.46 19.52
C LEU A 333 9.97 -0.37 19.17
N LYS A 334 10.28 0.36 18.11
CA LYS A 334 11.65 0.58 17.61
C LYS A 334 12.11 1.99 17.89
N SER A 335 13.35 2.13 18.30
CA SER A 335 14.03 3.41 18.50
C SER A 335 15.45 3.32 17.94
N GLU A 336 16.06 4.46 17.68
CA GLU A 336 17.48 4.52 17.33
C GLU A 336 18.37 4.34 18.56
N ALA A 337 17.87 4.77 19.73
CA ALA A 337 18.59 4.66 20.99
C ALA A 337 18.38 3.29 21.62
N ALA A 338 19.46 2.75 22.19
CA ALA A 338 19.37 1.51 22.97
C ALA A 338 18.72 1.71 24.35
N ASN A 339 18.69 2.93 24.88
CA ASN A 339 18.18 3.24 26.22
C ASN A 339 17.19 4.41 26.17
N LEU A 340 15.99 4.20 26.73
CA LEU A 340 14.92 5.19 26.81
C LEU A 340 14.58 5.55 28.25
N ARG A 341 14.16 6.79 28.45
CA ARG A 341 13.43 7.29 29.63
C ARG A 341 12.09 7.82 29.15
N PHE A 342 10.99 7.32 29.72
CA PHE A 342 9.66 7.80 29.33
C PHE A 342 9.31 9.09 30.08
N VAL A 343 8.76 10.04 29.35
CA VAL A 343 8.31 11.35 29.85
C VAL A 343 6.85 11.59 29.46
N THR A 344 6.19 12.54 30.12
CA THR A 344 4.79 12.92 29.82
C THR A 344 4.66 14.30 29.17
N ASP A 345 5.72 15.10 29.20
CA ASP A 345 5.74 16.45 28.65
C ASP A 345 6.53 16.44 27.32
N PRO A 346 5.90 16.82 26.19
CA PRO A 346 6.59 16.92 24.91
C PRO A 346 7.81 17.84 24.91
N ASP A 347 7.85 18.85 25.77
CA ASP A 347 8.98 19.78 25.87
C ASP A 347 10.21 19.12 26.51
N GLN A 348 10.02 17.99 27.20
CA GLN A 348 11.11 17.17 27.75
C GLN A 348 11.78 16.28 26.68
N LEU A 349 11.27 16.23 25.45
CA LEU A 349 11.97 15.56 24.36
C LEU A 349 13.28 16.31 24.06
N GLY A 350 14.38 15.76 24.57
CA GLY A 350 15.74 16.23 24.30
C GLY A 350 16.29 15.68 22.98
N PRO A 351 17.33 16.32 22.41
CA PRO A 351 18.02 15.77 21.24
C PRO A 351 18.69 14.43 21.58
N TYR A 352 18.95 13.64 20.54
CA TYR A 352 19.64 12.37 20.61
C TYR A 352 21.10 12.58 21.03
N ALA A 353 21.40 12.35 22.31
CA ALA A 353 22.78 12.30 22.79
C ALA A 353 23.39 10.95 22.40
N SER A 354 24.56 10.96 21.74
CA SER A 354 25.25 9.74 21.32
C SER A 354 25.48 8.81 22.53
N GLY A 355 24.90 7.60 22.50
CA GLY A 355 25.13 6.54 23.48
C GLY A 355 24.41 6.68 24.83
N GLY A 356 23.58 7.71 25.01
CA GLY A 356 22.89 7.99 26.29
C GLY A 356 21.46 7.46 26.37
N GLN A 357 20.88 7.57 27.56
CA GLN A 357 19.44 7.43 27.76
C GLN A 357 18.73 8.66 27.17
N ILE A 358 17.82 8.45 26.22
CA ILE A 358 17.05 9.55 25.62
C ILE A 358 15.62 9.60 26.16
N ASN A 359 15.07 10.80 26.25
CA ASN A 359 13.66 10.98 26.60
C ASN A 359 12.76 10.55 25.43
N ALA A 360 11.68 9.84 25.74
CA ALA A 360 10.72 9.34 24.78
C ALA A 360 9.28 9.56 25.28
N LEU A 361 8.36 9.85 24.37
CA LEU A 361 6.93 9.88 24.67
C LEU A 361 6.27 8.59 24.20
N LEU A 362 5.29 8.12 24.96
CA LEU A 362 4.29 7.16 24.50
C LEU A 362 2.94 7.85 24.38
N VAL A 363 2.29 7.63 23.24
CA VAL A 363 1.00 8.25 22.93
C VAL A 363 0.03 7.18 22.48
N ARG A 364 -1.15 7.12 23.11
CA ARG A 364 -2.26 6.25 22.67
C ARG A 364 -2.93 6.87 21.45
N LEU A 365 -2.84 6.21 20.30
CA LEU A 365 -3.44 6.68 19.05
C LEU A 365 -4.87 6.19 18.85
N SER A 366 -5.18 4.98 19.31
CA SER A 366 -6.52 4.41 19.15
C SER A 366 -7.48 4.94 20.20
N ASN A 367 -8.74 5.11 19.81
CA ASN A 367 -9.81 5.65 20.65
C ASN A 367 -9.53 7.06 21.20
N THR A 368 -8.52 7.75 20.65
CA THR A 368 -8.17 9.13 20.98
C THR A 368 -8.56 10.05 19.82
N PRO A 369 -9.34 11.11 20.06
CA PRO A 369 -9.52 12.19 19.10
C PRO A 369 -8.17 12.79 18.68
N LEU A 370 -7.84 12.77 17.39
CA LEU A 370 -6.56 13.27 16.87
C LEU A 370 -6.36 14.78 17.09
N ASN A 371 -7.41 15.53 17.39
CA ASN A 371 -7.33 16.94 17.77
C ASN A 371 -7.07 17.15 19.27
N ASN A 372 -7.06 16.09 20.08
CA ASN A 372 -6.77 16.09 21.51
C ASN A 372 -5.69 15.07 21.88
N LEU A 373 -4.71 14.84 20.99
CA LEU A 373 -3.61 13.90 21.21
C LEU A 373 -2.78 14.15 22.48
N PRO A 374 -2.54 15.40 22.94
CA PRO A 374 -1.80 15.62 24.19
C PRO A 374 -2.43 14.92 25.40
N SER A 375 -3.76 14.77 25.45
CA SER A 375 -4.45 14.05 26.53
C SER A 375 -4.21 12.53 26.54
N ALA A 376 -3.62 12.00 25.48
CA ALA A 376 -3.34 10.58 25.27
C ALA A 376 -1.87 10.20 25.55
N ILE A 377 -1.06 11.15 26.02
CA ILE A 377 0.29 10.86 26.49
C ILE A 377 0.20 10.08 27.81
N PHE A 378 0.97 9.00 27.95
CA PHE A 378 0.94 8.16 29.15
C PHE A 378 2.34 7.62 29.50
N LEU A 379 2.51 7.22 30.77
CA LEU A 379 3.71 6.50 31.20
C LEU A 379 3.44 4.99 31.17
N PRO A 380 4.42 4.19 30.72
CA PRO A 380 4.37 2.75 30.89
C PRO A 380 4.71 2.35 32.33
N ARG A 381 4.54 1.06 32.67
CA ARG A 381 4.81 0.53 34.02
C ARG A 381 6.28 0.68 34.45
N GLN A 382 7.20 0.72 33.49
CA GLN A 382 8.62 0.99 33.74
C GLN A 382 8.98 2.39 33.24
N ALA A 383 9.60 3.22 34.07
CA ALA A 383 10.03 4.56 33.66
C ALA A 383 11.13 4.56 32.57
N THR A 384 11.78 3.41 32.32
CA THR A 384 12.89 3.27 31.39
C THR A 384 12.76 1.98 30.58
N SER A 385 13.44 1.92 29.43
CA SER A 385 13.53 0.71 28.61
C SER A 385 14.91 0.59 27.98
N THR A 386 15.55 -0.58 28.12
CA THR A 386 16.75 -0.95 27.39
C THR A 386 16.36 -1.94 26.30
N ALA A 387 16.81 -1.68 25.08
CA ALA A 387 16.52 -2.52 23.93
C ALA A 387 17.18 -3.89 24.05
N ARG A 388 16.56 -4.88 23.41
CA ARG A 388 17.13 -6.23 23.23
C ARG A 388 17.70 -6.43 21.84
#